data_AF-A0A495JVP3-F1
#
_entry.id   AF-A0A495JVP3-F1
#
_cell.length_a   1.000
_cell.length_b   1.000
_cell.length_c   1.000
_cell.angle_alpha   90.00
_cell.angle_beta   90.00
_cell.angle_gamma   90.00
#
_symmetry.space_group_name_H-M   'P 1'
#
loop_
_entity.id
_entity.type
_entity.pdbx_description
1 polymer ?
#
loop_
_entity_poly.entity_id
_entity_poly.type
_entity_poly.pdbx_seq_one_letter_code
_entity_poly.pdbx_strand_id
1 'polypeptide(L)'
;MAGIQGARETTSPSYRTALDALERYLNYFGTGGDGTALYGDLVDLFEQGAANGTPIRDIVGEDPVDFIETFVRNYPKGQWIIRERDRLTKAIERAAGEDTERQERAV
;
A
#
# COMPACT_ATOMS: atom_id res chain seq x y z
N MET A 1 14.73 -0.58 -17.11
CA MET A 1 14.57 -1.34 -15.86
C MET A 1 15.90 -1.97 -15.43
N ALA A 2 16.95 -1.16 -15.20
CA ALA A 2 18.29 -1.64 -14.83
C ALA A 2 18.84 -1.01 -13.52
N GLY A 3 18.09 -0.09 -12.89
CA GLY A 3 18.52 0.58 -11.66
C GLY A 3 18.27 -0.22 -10.38
N ILE A 4 17.20 -1.01 -10.33
CA ILE A 4 16.74 -1.72 -9.12
C ILE A 4 17.72 -2.85 -8.72
N GLN A 5 18.43 -3.44 -9.67
CA GLN A 5 19.33 -4.57 -9.41
C GLN A 5 20.67 -4.13 -8.79
N GLY A 6 21.18 -2.93 -9.13
CA GLY A 6 22.48 -2.44 -8.66
C GLY A 6 22.47 -1.95 -7.20
N ALA A 7 21.39 -1.31 -6.76
CA ALA A 7 21.26 -0.86 -5.37
C ALA A 7 21.02 -2.02 -4.39
N ARG A 8 20.44 -3.12 -4.88
CA ARG A 8 20.27 -4.36 -4.14
C ARG A 8 21.58 -5.05 -3.77
N GLU A 9 22.75 -4.71 -4.28
CA GLU A 9 24.01 -5.42 -3.97
C GLU A 9 24.75 -4.88 -2.73
N THR A 10 24.47 -3.63 -2.31
CA THR A 10 25.19 -2.96 -1.20
C THR A 10 24.41 -2.90 0.13
N THR A 11 23.12 -3.22 0.13
CA THR A 11 22.28 -3.20 1.34
C THR A 11 22.54 -4.43 2.23
N SER A 12 22.51 -4.26 3.56
CA SER A 12 22.64 -5.38 4.51
C SER A 12 21.56 -6.46 4.26
N PRO A 13 21.86 -7.77 4.45
CA PRO A 13 20.87 -8.84 4.29
C PRO A 13 19.55 -8.59 5.04
N SER A 14 19.62 -7.99 6.24
CA SER A 14 18.45 -7.66 7.05
C SER A 14 17.50 -6.68 6.35
N TYR A 15 18.05 -5.67 5.66
CA TYR A 15 17.27 -4.66 4.94
C TYR A 15 16.57 -5.27 3.73
N ARG A 16 17.24 -6.17 3.00
CA ARG A 16 16.62 -6.90 1.88
C ARG A 16 15.45 -7.75 2.37
N THR A 17 15.64 -8.51 3.45
CA THR A 17 14.57 -9.33 4.04
C THR A 17 13.35 -8.49 4.45
N ALA A 18 13.57 -7.30 5.01
CA ALA A 18 12.47 -6.40 5.37
C ALA A 18 11.72 -5.88 4.13
N LEU A 19 12.44 -5.42 3.10
CA LEU A 19 11.84 -4.99 1.84
C LEU A 19 11.04 -6.11 1.16
N ASP A 20 11.59 -7.32 1.08
CA ASP A 20 10.91 -8.48 0.50
C ASP A 20 9.62 -8.82 1.26
N ALA A 21 9.63 -8.70 2.59
CA ALA A 21 8.45 -8.95 3.41
C ALA A 21 7.35 -7.91 3.19
N LEU A 22 7.72 -6.63 3.08
CA LEU A 22 6.81 -5.52 2.81
C LEU A 22 6.25 -5.58 1.39
N GLU A 23 7.08 -5.86 0.38
CA GLU A 23 6.67 -6.05 -1.01
C GLU A 23 5.67 -7.22 -1.12
N ARG A 24 5.97 -8.34 -0.46
CA ARG A 24 5.04 -9.48 -0.40
C ARG A 24 3.71 -9.09 0.26
N TYR A 25 3.74 -8.36 1.37
CA TYR A 25 2.52 -7.90 2.03
C TYR A 25 1.68 -7.01 1.12
N LEU A 26 2.30 -6.03 0.45
CA LEU A 26 1.64 -5.11 -0.48
C LEU A 26 1.03 -5.80 -1.70
N ASN A 27 1.65 -6.88 -2.18
CA ASN A 27 1.09 -7.70 -3.26
C ASN A 27 -0.24 -8.37 -2.87
N TYR A 28 -0.46 -8.68 -1.58
CA TYR A 28 -1.73 -9.21 -1.09
C TYR A 28 -2.70 -8.11 -0.63
N PHE A 29 -2.21 -7.09 0.04
CA PHE A 29 -3.02 -5.97 0.55
C PHE A 29 -3.57 -5.09 -0.59
N GLY A 30 -2.79 -4.98 -1.67
CA GLY A 30 -3.09 -4.12 -2.81
C GLY A 30 -2.61 -2.70 -2.60
N THR A 31 -1.88 -2.18 -3.58
CA THR A 31 -1.40 -0.78 -3.61
C THR A 31 -2.42 0.18 -4.23
N GLY A 32 -3.52 -0.35 -4.77
CA GLY A 32 -4.55 0.43 -5.45
C GLY A 32 -4.21 0.91 -6.86
N GLY A 33 -3.14 0.38 -7.45
CA GLY A 33 -2.69 0.67 -8.81
C GLY A 33 -1.44 -0.13 -9.19
N ASP A 34 -0.65 0.41 -10.11
CA ASP A 34 0.66 -0.11 -10.50
C ASP A 34 1.71 -0.03 -9.40
N GLY A 35 1.47 0.77 -8.34
CA GLY A 35 2.32 0.84 -7.16
C GLY A 35 3.72 1.43 -7.40
N THR A 36 4.05 1.87 -8.63
CA THR A 36 5.41 2.24 -9.01
C THR A 36 6.01 3.34 -8.14
N ALA A 37 5.25 4.42 -7.90
CA ALA A 37 5.70 5.51 -7.02
C ALA A 37 5.86 5.04 -5.57
N LEU A 38 4.91 4.23 -5.07
CA LEU A 38 4.95 3.69 -3.72
C LEU A 38 6.17 2.79 -3.50
N TYR A 39 6.43 1.86 -4.42
CA TYR A 39 7.58 0.96 -4.32
C TYR A 39 8.89 1.71 -4.49
N GLY A 40 8.95 2.72 -5.37
CA GLY A 40 10.12 3.60 -5.52
C GLY A 40 10.47 4.30 -4.21
N ASP A 41 9.51 5.00 -3.62
CA ASP A 41 9.72 5.74 -2.37
C ASP A 41 10.05 4.81 -1.18
N LEU A 42 9.48 3.60 -1.15
CA LEU A 42 9.80 2.59 -0.14
C LEU A 42 11.24 2.09 -0.27
N VAL A 43 11.72 1.87 -1.50
CA VAL A 43 13.11 1.50 -1.77
C VAL A 43 14.04 2.64 -1.35
N ASP A 44 13.75 3.87 -1.76
CA ASP A 44 14.56 5.04 -1.44
C ASP A 44 14.68 5.24 0.09
N LEU A 45 13.59 5.06 0.84
CA LEU A 45 13.57 5.12 2.30
C LEU A 45 14.53 4.09 2.93
N PHE A 46 14.49 2.85 2.48
CA PHE A 46 15.31 1.77 3.03
C PHE A 46 16.79 1.90 2.62
N GLU A 47 17.08 2.39 1.42
CA GLU A 47 18.44 2.68 0.98
C GLU A 47 19.07 3.79 1.83
N GLN A 48 18.34 4.87 2.09
CA GLN A 48 18.79 5.95 2.96
C GLN A 48 19.03 5.45 4.40
N GLY A 49 18.10 4.65 4.93
CA GLY A 49 18.26 4.04 6.25
C GLY A 49 19.51 3.17 6.35
N ALA A 50 19.75 2.34 5.33
CA ALA A 50 20.94 1.48 5.28
C ALA A 50 22.23 2.31 5.19
N ALA A 51 22.26 3.35 4.35
CA ALA A 51 23.40 4.25 4.22
C ALA A 51 23.74 4.98 5.53
N ASN A 52 22.71 5.31 6.32
CA ASN A 52 22.85 5.97 7.62
C ASN A 52 23.09 5.00 8.79
N GLY A 53 23.10 3.68 8.54
CA GLY A 53 23.22 2.67 9.59
C GLY A 53 22.02 2.63 10.55
N THR A 54 20.85 3.11 10.11
CA THR A 54 19.63 3.14 10.91
C THR A 54 19.19 1.70 11.23
N PRO A 55 18.81 1.37 12.47
CA PRO A 55 18.13 0.11 12.77
C PRO A 55 16.80 0.01 12.02
N ILE A 56 16.45 -1.15 11.46
CA ILE A 56 15.18 -1.33 10.72
C ILE A 56 13.97 -0.98 11.58
N ARG A 57 14.03 -1.26 12.88
CA ARG A 57 12.96 -0.92 13.84
C ARG A 57 12.77 0.58 14.05
N ASP A 58 13.79 1.39 13.78
CA ASP A 58 13.67 2.84 13.82
C ASP A 58 12.99 3.38 12.54
N ILE A 59 12.90 2.57 11.49
CA ILE A 59 12.21 2.90 10.23
C ILE A 59 10.76 2.44 10.28
N VAL A 60 10.54 1.14 10.53
CA VAL A 60 9.20 0.53 10.45
C VAL A 60 8.43 0.55 11.77
N GLY A 61 9.06 0.96 12.86
CA GLY A 61 8.48 0.94 14.19
C GLY A 61 8.29 -0.46 14.79
N GLU A 62 7.53 -0.52 15.88
CA GLU A 62 7.20 -1.78 16.56
C GLU A 62 6.15 -2.57 15.77
N ASP A 63 5.18 -1.88 15.18
CA ASP A 63 4.16 -2.44 14.31
C ASP A 63 4.45 -2.15 12.82
N PRO A 64 5.08 -3.10 12.10
CA PRO A 64 5.38 -2.92 10.68
C PRO A 64 4.12 -2.96 9.79
N VAL A 65 2.99 -3.49 10.29
CA VAL A 65 1.72 -3.51 9.55
C VAL A 65 1.10 -2.12 9.56
N ASP A 66 1.03 -1.49 10.74
CA ASP A 66 0.53 -0.11 10.85
C ASP A 66 1.40 0.86 10.03
N PHE A 67 2.73 0.69 10.07
CA PHE A 67 3.65 1.45 9.22
C PHE A 67 3.28 1.33 7.73
N ILE A 68 3.19 0.11 7.19
CA ILE A 68 3.01 -0.08 5.75
C ILE A 68 1.61 0.32 5.27
N GLU A 69 0.57 0.07 6.07
CA GLU A 69 -0.78 0.53 5.73
C GLU A 69 -0.90 2.05 5.77
N THR A 70 -0.27 2.70 6.76
CA THR A 70 -0.21 4.16 6.84
C THR A 70 0.59 4.74 5.68
N PHE A 71 1.70 4.11 5.31
CA PHE A 71 2.51 4.49 4.16
C PHE A 71 1.69 4.46 2.86
N VAL A 72 0.92 3.40 2.62
CA VAL A 72 0.05 3.26 1.44
C VAL A 72 -1.00 4.37 1.36
N ARG A 73 -1.57 4.79 2.49
CA ARG A 73 -2.63 5.83 2.54
C ARG A 73 -2.17 7.19 2.00
N ASN A 74 -0.86 7.47 2.02
CA ASN A 74 -0.29 8.71 1.48
C ASN A 74 -0.34 8.77 -0.06
N TYR A 75 -0.62 7.66 -0.74
CA TYR A 75 -0.71 7.61 -2.19
C TYR A 75 -2.17 7.76 -2.65
N PRO A 76 -2.47 8.63 -3.64
CA PRO A 76 -3.84 8.87 -4.14
C PRO A 76 -4.55 7.61 -4.65
N LYS A 77 -3.77 6.61 -5.10
CA LYS A 77 -4.26 5.30 -5.53
C LYS A 77 -4.48 4.34 -4.35
N GLY A 78 -3.79 4.51 -3.22
CA GLY A 78 -3.97 3.73 -1.97
C GLY A 78 -5.37 3.87 -1.34
N GLN A 79 -6.16 4.85 -1.79
CA GLN A 79 -7.60 4.98 -1.49
C GLN A 79 -8.46 3.90 -2.17
N TRP A 80 -7.87 2.93 -2.87
CA TRP A 80 -8.60 1.82 -3.51
C TRP A 80 -9.50 1.08 -2.54
N ILE A 81 -9.04 0.86 -1.30
CA ILE A 81 -9.83 0.15 -0.28
C ILE A 81 -11.09 0.94 0.07
N ILE A 82 -11.03 2.27 0.02
CA ILE A 82 -12.20 3.15 0.21
C ILE A 82 -13.13 3.05 -1.01
N ARG A 83 -12.59 3.02 -2.23
CA ARG A 83 -13.39 2.81 -3.45
C ARG A 83 -14.04 1.43 -3.49
N GLU A 84 -13.34 0.40 -3.05
CA GLU A 84 -13.85 -0.97 -3.04
C GLU A 84 -14.89 -1.18 -1.93
N ARG A 85 -14.70 -0.54 -0.77
CA ARG A 85 -15.75 -0.46 0.27
C ARG A 85 -17.01 0.21 -0.27
N ASP A 86 -16.88 1.33 -0.96
CA ASP A 86 -18.01 2.03 -1.60
C ASP A 86 -18.71 1.17 -2.67
N ARG A 87 -17.94 0.44 -3.50
CA ARG A 87 -18.50 -0.52 -4.47
C ARG A 87 -19.26 -1.65 -3.81
N LEU A 88 -18.71 -2.24 -2.75
CA LEU A 88 -19.37 -3.30 -2.00
C LEU A 88 -20.69 -2.79 -1.41
N THR A 89 -20.66 -1.64 -0.73
CA THR A 89 -21.87 -1.02 -0.18
C THR A 89 -22.92 -0.81 -1.26
N LYS A 90 -22.58 -0.16 -2.37
CA LYS A 90 -23.50 0.06 -3.49
C LYS A 90 -24.05 -1.23 -4.10
N ALA A 91 -23.22 -2.28 -4.19
CA ALA A 91 -23.66 -3.57 -4.68
C ALA A 91 -24.70 -4.21 -3.74
N ILE A 92 -24.51 -4.09 -2.42
CA ILE A 92 -25.45 -4.57 -1.42
C ILE A 92 -26.74 -3.73 -1.40
N GLU A 93 -26.65 -2.39 -1.41
CA GLU A 93 -27.81 -1.49 -1.48
C GLU A 93 -28.70 -1.81 -2.70
N ARG A 94 -28.08 -2.02 -3.87
CA ARG A 94 -28.78 -2.42 -5.08
C ARG A 94 -29.42 -3.79 -4.96
N ALA A 95 -28.71 -4.77 -4.39
CA ALA A 95 -29.25 -6.11 -4.18
C ALA A 95 -30.40 -6.13 -3.16
N ALA A 96 -30.39 -5.21 -2.19
CA ALA A 96 -31.43 -5.04 -1.19
C ALA A 96 -32.68 -4.30 -1.69
N GLY A 97 -32.64 -3.73 -2.91
CA GLY A 97 -33.78 -3.01 -3.51
C GLY A 97 -33.91 -1.54 -3.10
N GLU A 98 -32.92 -0.97 -2.41
CA GLU A 98 -32.96 0.41 -1.89
C GLU A 98 -32.84 1.49 -2.99
N ASP A 99 -32.47 1.11 -4.22
CA ASP A 99 -32.43 2.01 -5.38
C ASP A 99 -33.82 2.28 -6.00
N THR A 100 -34.84 1.45 -5.72
CA THR A 100 -36.15 1.54 -6.39
C THR A 100 -37.09 2.56 -5.73
N GLU A 101 -36.98 2.83 -4.42
CA GLU A 101 -37.90 3.74 -3.71
C GLU A 101 -37.67 5.24 -4.01
N ARG A 102 -36.48 5.64 -4.48
CA ARG A 102 -36.19 7.05 -4.82
C ARG A 102 -36.80 7.51 -6.15
N GLN A 103 -37.18 6.60 -7.05
CA GLN A 103 -37.81 6.96 -8.33
C GLN A 103 -39.33 7.10 -8.24
N GLU A 104 -39.97 6.52 -7.22
CA GLU A 104 -41.44 6.55 -7.07
C GLU A 104 -41.96 7.79 -6.33
N ARG A 105 -41.12 8.49 -5.54
CA ARG A 105 -41.51 9.75 -4.88
C ARG A 105 -41.44 11.00 -5.76
N ALA A 106 -41.02 10.84 -7.02
CA ALA A 106 -40.89 11.93 -7.99
C ALA A 106 -41.96 11.87 -9.10
N VAL A 107 -43.02 11.06 -8.93
CA VAL A 107 -44.13 10.95 -9.88
C VAL A 107 -45.44 11.38 -9.23
#